data_AF-A0A8J7TRR1-F1
#
_entry.id   AF-A0A8J7TRR1-F1
#
_cell.length_a   1.000
_cell.length_b   1.000
_cell.length_c   1.000
_cell.angle_alpha   90.00
_cell.angle_beta   90.00
_cell.angle_gamma   90.00
#
_symmetry.space_group_name_H-M   'P 1'
#
loop_
_entity.id
_entity.type
_entity.pdbx_description
1 polymer ?
#
loop_
_entity_poly.entity_id
_entity_poly.type
_entity_poly.pdbx_seq_one_letter_code
_entity_poly.pdbx_strand_id
1 'polypeptide(L)'
;MRILLATTVLSAALLAACGSSAPPPPSAPAVAPIANAVTGTITLREPRELSDAAKVDIKVVDVAQPEIVLAQSTIPNAKQLPLSFNLPIDTNKVDPKRTYAVEAILTDGDRRFLQVLQHPVLTNKNPATAEVILAPEPTPAEKLFEEYKKAAAQTGNLKQISGKYSNDNFGTAWDAFTSNGKVKFVREVTDAYDDSGRTTYKIAYKDDKPWVIVRETSPVGSRTVLATTKVGWGDDGSLVIHEKDANGQTSDVSDADAKAMQAHAAAALDVAQGHAPKPQTGAQTDEKAKPAPGKKKH
;
A
#
# COMPACT_ATOMS: atom_id res chain seq x y z
N MET A 1 -81.98 31.16 -55.48
CA MET A 1 -81.27 30.93 -54.20
C MET A 1 -81.14 29.42 -54.02
N ARG A 2 -79.89 28.92 -54.04
CA ARG A 2 -79.35 27.55 -53.90
C ARG A 2 -80.37 26.43 -53.53
N ILE A 3 -80.78 25.55 -54.47
CA ILE A 3 -80.16 24.28 -54.96
C ILE A 3 -80.34 23.12 -53.96
N LEU A 4 -80.76 21.87 -54.24
CA LEU A 4 -81.41 21.07 -55.32
C LEU A 4 -81.42 19.61 -54.77
N LEU A 5 -82.37 18.76 -55.19
CA LEU A 5 -82.26 17.29 -55.44
C LEU A 5 -81.80 16.35 -54.30
N ALA A 6 -81.98 15.03 -54.34
CA ALA A 6 -82.87 14.07 -54.98
C ALA A 6 -82.46 12.70 -54.40
N THR A 7 -83.43 11.81 -54.33
CA THR A 7 -83.38 10.44 -53.86
C THR A 7 -82.56 9.49 -54.74
N THR A 8 -82.30 8.30 -54.15
CA THR A 8 -82.13 6.95 -54.75
C THR A 8 -80.75 6.43 -55.19
N VAL A 9 -80.15 5.64 -54.28
CA VAL A 9 -79.81 4.20 -54.36
C VAL A 9 -79.31 3.63 -55.71
N LEU A 10 -78.08 3.07 -55.73
CA LEU A 10 -77.77 1.63 -55.94
C LEU A 10 -76.23 1.46 -55.97
N SER A 11 -75.65 0.67 -55.07
CA SER A 11 -74.22 0.32 -55.14
C SER A 11 -74.03 -1.17 -54.90
N ALA A 12 -73.37 -1.79 -55.87
CA ALA A 12 -73.11 -3.20 -56.00
C ALA A 12 -72.03 -3.69 -55.00
N ALA A 13 -72.21 -4.92 -54.53
CA ALA A 13 -71.28 -5.63 -53.68
C ALA A 13 -70.00 -6.01 -54.43
N LEU A 14 -68.84 -5.64 -53.86
CA LEU A 14 -67.53 -6.19 -54.19
C LEU A 14 -67.04 -6.95 -52.95
N LEU A 15 -66.84 -8.26 -53.07
CA LEU A 15 -66.19 -9.07 -52.04
C LEU A 15 -64.70 -8.71 -51.99
N ALA A 16 -64.28 -8.01 -50.94
CA ALA A 16 -62.88 -7.88 -50.56
C ALA A 16 -62.54 -8.98 -49.55
N ALA A 17 -61.76 -9.98 -49.97
CA ALA A 17 -61.18 -10.96 -49.08
C ALA A 17 -60.02 -10.33 -48.29
N CYS A 18 -60.26 -9.97 -47.02
CA CYS A 18 -59.20 -9.60 -46.09
C CYS A 18 -58.40 -10.85 -45.69
N GLY A 19 -57.27 -11.08 -46.37
CA GLY A 19 -56.23 -11.96 -45.85
C GLY A 19 -55.50 -11.26 -44.70
N SER A 20 -55.87 -11.57 -43.46
CA SER A 20 -55.12 -11.16 -42.26
C SER A 20 -53.81 -11.93 -42.18
N SER A 21 -52.76 -11.42 -42.82
CA SER A 21 -51.38 -11.82 -42.49
C SER A 21 -50.96 -11.11 -41.21
N ALA A 22 -51.02 -11.83 -40.09
CA ALA A 22 -50.47 -11.36 -38.82
C ALA A 22 -48.95 -11.08 -38.99
N PRO A 23 -48.43 -9.95 -38.47
CA PRO A 23 -46.99 -9.71 -38.44
C PRO A 23 -46.29 -10.84 -37.68
N PRO A 24 -45.14 -11.35 -38.16
CA PRO A 24 -44.36 -12.32 -37.39
C PRO A 24 -43.99 -11.71 -36.02
N PRO A 25 -43.99 -12.51 -34.94
CA PRO A 25 -43.61 -12.02 -33.63
C PRO A 25 -42.18 -11.44 -33.68
N PRO A 26 -41.90 -10.35 -32.95
CA PRO A 26 -40.57 -9.77 -32.90
C PRO A 26 -39.58 -10.84 -32.41
N SER A 27 -38.57 -11.11 -33.23
CA SER A 27 -37.46 -12.00 -32.89
C SER A 27 -36.86 -11.54 -31.56
N ALA A 28 -36.76 -12.45 -30.59
CA ALA A 28 -36.07 -12.17 -29.33
C ALA A 28 -34.67 -11.63 -29.64
N PRO A 29 -34.19 -10.59 -28.93
CA PRO A 29 -32.87 -10.03 -29.19
C PRO A 29 -31.82 -11.13 -29.07
N ALA A 30 -31.09 -11.37 -30.17
CA ALA A 30 -30.00 -12.33 -30.19
C ALA A 30 -28.93 -11.85 -29.19
N VAL A 31 -28.69 -12.64 -28.15
CA VAL A 31 -27.56 -12.42 -27.24
C VAL A 31 -26.29 -12.57 -28.07
N ALA A 32 -25.44 -11.53 -28.08
CA ALA A 32 -24.17 -11.59 -28.80
C ALA A 32 -23.35 -12.80 -28.30
N PRO A 33 -22.70 -13.56 -29.20
CA PRO A 33 -21.90 -14.71 -28.81
C PRO A 33 -20.76 -14.26 -27.89
N ILE A 34 -20.59 -14.99 -26.78
CA ILE A 34 -19.51 -14.76 -25.82
C ILE A 34 -18.18 -15.13 -26.47
N ALA A 35 -17.18 -14.27 -26.35
CA ALA A 35 -15.85 -14.54 -26.88
C ALA A 35 -15.20 -15.75 -26.19
N ASN A 36 -14.45 -16.54 -26.95
CA ASN A 36 -13.76 -17.74 -26.48
C ASN A 36 -12.35 -17.48 -25.92
N ALA A 37 -11.94 -16.22 -25.84
CA ALA A 37 -10.68 -15.80 -25.26
C ALA A 37 -10.76 -14.34 -24.79
N VAL A 38 -9.99 -14.01 -23.75
CA VAL A 38 -9.70 -12.62 -23.37
C VAL A 38 -8.25 -12.32 -23.72
N THR A 39 -8.02 -11.30 -24.53
CA THR A 39 -6.68 -10.88 -24.94
C THR A 39 -6.35 -9.49 -24.43
N GLY A 40 -5.10 -9.07 -24.53
CA GLY A 40 -4.75 -7.73 -24.09
C GLY A 40 -3.27 -7.48 -23.98
N THR A 41 -2.95 -6.34 -23.40
CA THR A 41 -1.59 -5.88 -23.12
C THR A 41 -1.46 -5.50 -21.66
N ILE A 42 -0.26 -5.61 -21.12
CA ILE A 42 0.11 -5.22 -19.76
C ILE A 42 1.24 -4.20 -19.85
N THR A 43 1.10 -3.12 -19.11
CA THR A 43 2.05 -2.01 -19.04
C THR A 43 2.24 -1.55 -17.60
N LEU A 44 3.31 -0.81 -17.32
CA LEU A 44 3.46 -0.08 -16.06
C LEU A 44 3.00 1.36 -16.25
N ARG A 45 2.34 1.91 -15.22
CA ARG A 45 2.03 3.34 -15.12
C ARG A 45 3.30 4.18 -15.17
N GLU A 46 4.34 3.72 -14.48
CA GLU A 46 5.65 4.35 -14.41
C GLU A 46 6.68 3.37 -14.97
N PRO A 47 7.30 3.65 -16.14
CA PRO A 47 8.33 2.80 -16.72
C PRO A 47 9.50 2.62 -15.76
N ARG A 48 9.96 1.37 -15.63
CA ARG A 48 11.14 1.00 -14.85
C ARG A 48 11.73 -0.28 -15.38
N GLU A 49 13.00 -0.50 -15.05
CA GLU A 49 13.63 -1.80 -15.22
C GLU A 49 13.02 -2.79 -14.23
N LEU A 50 12.80 -4.00 -14.74
CA LEU A 50 12.33 -5.17 -14.01
C LEU A 50 13.42 -6.24 -14.04
N SER A 51 13.55 -7.01 -12.96
CA SER A 51 14.55 -8.07 -12.93
C SER A 51 14.15 -9.29 -13.79
N ASP A 52 15.09 -10.19 -14.04
CA ASP A 52 14.79 -11.48 -14.69
C ASP A 52 13.82 -12.34 -13.86
N ALA A 53 13.67 -12.07 -12.56
CA ALA A 53 12.72 -12.76 -11.68
C ALA A 53 11.28 -12.24 -11.81
N ALA A 54 11.05 -11.18 -12.59
CA ALA A 54 9.72 -10.62 -12.78
C ALA A 54 8.75 -11.66 -13.38
N LYS A 55 7.57 -11.80 -12.78
CA LYS A 55 6.49 -12.67 -13.25
C LYS A 55 5.16 -11.96 -13.22
N VAL A 56 4.27 -12.32 -14.13
CA VAL A 56 2.88 -11.84 -14.13
C VAL A 56 1.95 -13.00 -13.88
N ASP A 57 1.14 -12.90 -12.84
CA ASP A 57 -0.01 -13.77 -12.62
C ASP A 57 -1.26 -13.03 -13.12
N ILE A 58 -1.94 -13.59 -14.12
CA ILE A 58 -3.13 -13.00 -14.74
C ILE A 58 -4.30 -13.99 -14.72
N LYS A 59 -5.49 -13.50 -14.44
CA LYS A 59 -6.72 -14.30 -14.37
C LYS A 59 -7.93 -13.51 -14.84
N VAL A 60 -8.96 -14.22 -15.29
CA VAL A 60 -10.31 -13.68 -15.50
C VAL A 60 -11.20 -14.23 -14.39
N VAL A 61 -11.77 -13.34 -13.59
CA VAL A 61 -12.57 -13.69 -12.42
C VAL A 61 -13.94 -13.05 -12.44
N ASP A 62 -14.88 -13.63 -11.71
CA ASP A 62 -16.14 -12.99 -11.37
C ASP A 62 -15.91 -11.84 -10.38
N VAL A 63 -16.45 -10.66 -10.65
CA VAL A 63 -16.25 -9.46 -9.81
C VAL A 63 -16.93 -9.58 -8.45
N ALA A 64 -18.06 -10.28 -8.37
CA ALA A 64 -18.81 -10.47 -7.13
C ALA A 64 -18.28 -11.67 -6.31
N GLN A 65 -17.65 -12.64 -6.97
CA GLN A 65 -17.08 -13.85 -6.37
C GLN A 65 -15.69 -14.14 -6.95
N PRO A 66 -14.63 -13.42 -6.52
CA PRO A 66 -13.29 -13.52 -7.09
C PRO A 66 -12.62 -14.91 -7.02
N GLU A 67 -13.18 -15.82 -6.22
CA GLU A 67 -12.82 -17.24 -6.16
C GLU A 67 -13.25 -18.03 -7.41
N ILE A 68 -14.23 -17.52 -8.18
CA ILE A 68 -14.64 -18.10 -9.46
C ILE A 68 -13.70 -17.59 -10.55
N VAL A 69 -12.72 -18.43 -10.88
CA VAL A 69 -11.73 -18.18 -11.94
C VAL A 69 -12.18 -18.86 -13.23
N LEU A 70 -12.40 -18.07 -14.30
CA LEU A 70 -12.72 -18.59 -15.63
C LEU A 70 -11.48 -19.08 -16.38
N ALA A 71 -10.37 -18.35 -16.23
CA ALA A 71 -9.08 -18.67 -16.81
C ALA A 71 -7.97 -18.01 -16.00
N GLN A 72 -6.79 -18.64 -15.99
CA GLN A 72 -5.60 -18.10 -15.34
C GLN A 72 -4.34 -18.52 -16.09
N SER A 73 -3.30 -17.70 -16.00
CA SER A 73 -1.97 -17.99 -16.53
C SER A 73 -0.91 -17.27 -15.71
N THR A 74 0.27 -17.88 -15.63
CA THR A 74 1.48 -17.25 -15.09
C THR A 74 2.47 -17.08 -16.22
N ILE A 75 2.89 -15.84 -16.47
CA ILE A 75 3.88 -15.48 -17.47
C ILE A 75 5.21 -15.23 -16.75
N PRO A 76 6.20 -16.14 -16.84
CA PRO A 76 7.52 -15.95 -16.24
C PRO A 76 8.36 -14.96 -17.05
N ASN A 77 9.45 -14.47 -16.46
CA ASN A 77 10.44 -13.59 -17.11
C ASN A 77 9.80 -12.34 -17.76
N ALA A 78 8.81 -11.75 -17.10
CA ALA A 78 8.05 -10.59 -17.56
C ALA A 78 8.82 -9.26 -17.41
N LYS A 79 10.11 -9.27 -17.80
CA LYS A 79 11.02 -8.14 -17.63
C LYS A 79 10.84 -7.03 -18.68
N GLN A 80 10.21 -7.36 -19.81
CA GLN A 80 9.93 -6.43 -20.90
C GLN A 80 8.43 -6.16 -20.99
N LEU A 81 8.10 -4.87 -20.98
CA LEU A 81 6.74 -4.36 -21.17
C LEU A 81 6.75 -3.32 -22.30
N PRO A 82 5.68 -3.22 -23.12
CA PRO A 82 4.38 -3.90 -22.99
C PRO A 82 4.41 -5.41 -23.25
N LEU A 83 3.63 -6.18 -22.49
CA LEU A 83 3.50 -7.64 -22.62
C LEU A 83 2.09 -7.98 -23.11
N SER A 84 1.97 -8.75 -24.18
CA SER A 84 0.69 -9.25 -24.65
C SER A 84 0.30 -10.55 -23.94
N PHE A 85 -1.00 -10.74 -23.69
CA PHE A 85 -1.54 -11.98 -23.13
C PHE A 85 -2.74 -12.50 -23.93
N ASN A 86 -3.00 -13.80 -23.78
CA ASN A 86 -4.17 -14.48 -24.30
C ASN A 86 -4.65 -15.52 -23.27
N LEU A 87 -5.87 -15.38 -22.80
CA LEU A 87 -6.52 -16.28 -21.84
C LEU A 87 -7.70 -16.98 -22.52
N PRO A 88 -7.56 -18.25 -22.94
CA PRO A 88 -8.67 -19.03 -23.48
C PRO A 88 -9.81 -19.17 -22.46
N ILE A 89 -11.05 -18.99 -22.90
CA ILE A 89 -12.26 -19.05 -22.08
C ILE A 89 -13.13 -20.22 -22.52
N ASP A 90 -13.49 -21.08 -21.58
CA ASP A 90 -14.59 -22.03 -21.76
C ASP A 90 -15.92 -21.28 -21.63
N THR A 91 -16.55 -21.00 -22.78
CA THR A 91 -17.79 -20.20 -22.84
C THR A 91 -18.96 -20.84 -22.08
N ASN A 92 -18.92 -22.15 -21.82
CA ASN A 92 -19.95 -22.85 -21.05
C ASN A 92 -19.91 -22.49 -19.55
N LYS A 93 -18.78 -21.95 -19.07
CA LYS A 93 -18.60 -21.52 -17.68
C LYS A 93 -18.97 -20.05 -17.46
N VAL A 94 -19.27 -19.32 -18.54
CA VAL A 94 -19.61 -17.89 -18.48
C VAL A 94 -21.11 -17.75 -18.26
N ASP A 95 -21.50 -17.19 -17.12
CA ASP A 95 -22.87 -16.76 -16.88
C ASP A 95 -23.07 -15.35 -17.47
N PRO A 96 -23.92 -15.18 -18.49
CA PRO A 96 -24.12 -13.89 -19.15
C PRO A 96 -24.73 -12.81 -18.25
N LYS A 97 -25.26 -13.17 -17.07
CA LYS A 97 -25.80 -12.22 -16.08
C LYS A 97 -24.74 -11.69 -15.11
N ARG A 98 -23.55 -12.29 -15.08
CA ARG A 98 -22.48 -11.94 -14.14
C ARG A 98 -21.50 -10.97 -14.81
N THR A 99 -20.67 -10.31 -14.01
CA THR A 99 -19.61 -9.42 -14.50
C THR A 99 -18.27 -10.08 -14.24
N TYR A 100 -17.47 -10.17 -15.28
CA TYR A 100 -16.11 -10.71 -15.19
C TYR A 100 -15.10 -9.59 -15.40
N ALA A 101 -13.94 -9.69 -14.77
CA ALA A 101 -12.84 -8.75 -14.95
C ALA A 101 -11.50 -9.49 -15.06
N VAL A 102 -10.56 -8.86 -15.76
CA VAL A 102 -9.16 -9.27 -15.75
C VAL A 102 -8.53 -8.78 -14.45
N GLU A 103 -7.89 -9.69 -13.73
CA GLU A 103 -6.97 -9.37 -12.63
C GLU A 103 -5.54 -9.74 -13.02
N ALA A 104 -4.60 -8.83 -12.81
CA ALA A 104 -3.19 -9.04 -13.09
C ALA A 104 -2.33 -8.52 -11.94
N ILE A 105 -1.34 -9.32 -11.54
CA ILE A 105 -0.35 -8.96 -10.53
C ILE A 105 1.03 -9.25 -11.12
N LEU A 106 1.87 -8.22 -11.20
CA LEU A 106 3.30 -8.43 -11.49
C LEU A 106 4.04 -8.51 -10.17
N THR A 107 4.94 -9.48 -10.02
CA THR A 107 5.82 -9.61 -8.85
C THR A 107 7.27 -9.61 -9.31
N ASP A 108 8.11 -8.80 -8.67
CA ASP A 108 9.54 -8.67 -8.92
C ASP A 108 10.28 -8.53 -7.58
N GLY A 109 10.90 -9.62 -7.10
CA GLY A 109 11.39 -9.72 -5.73
C GLY A 109 10.26 -9.51 -4.71
N ASP A 110 10.49 -8.61 -3.74
CA ASP A 110 9.48 -8.22 -2.74
C ASP A 110 8.47 -7.19 -3.25
N ARG A 111 8.66 -6.67 -4.47
CA ARG A 111 7.77 -5.67 -5.04
C ARG A 111 6.65 -6.32 -5.82
N ARG A 112 5.43 -5.87 -5.54
CA ARG A 112 4.23 -6.20 -6.31
C ARG A 112 3.75 -4.98 -7.06
N PHE A 113 3.17 -5.21 -8.23
CA PHE A 113 2.48 -4.21 -9.02
C PHE A 113 1.06 -4.66 -9.25
N LEU A 114 0.12 -3.79 -8.91
CA LEU A 114 -1.31 -4.06 -8.94
C LEU A 114 -1.96 -3.20 -10.02
N GLN A 115 -3.08 -3.68 -10.54
CA GLN A 115 -3.88 -2.91 -11.48
C GLN A 115 -4.37 -1.62 -10.87
N VAL A 116 -4.32 -0.56 -11.67
CA VAL A 116 -4.78 0.75 -11.19
C VAL A 116 -6.28 0.93 -11.36
N LEU A 117 -6.88 0.23 -12.34
CA LEU A 117 -8.31 0.23 -12.60
C LEU A 117 -8.75 -1.21 -12.90
N GLN A 118 -10.00 -1.53 -12.58
CA GLN A 118 -10.61 -2.79 -13.00
C GLN A 118 -10.84 -2.79 -14.51
N HIS A 119 -10.74 -3.97 -15.13
CA HIS A 119 -11.00 -4.16 -16.56
C HIS A 119 -12.08 -5.23 -16.76
N PRO A 120 -13.37 -4.83 -16.78
CA PRO A 120 -14.47 -5.73 -17.08
C PRO A 120 -14.37 -6.31 -18.50
N VAL A 121 -14.73 -7.58 -18.67
CA VAL A 121 -14.65 -8.31 -19.93
C VAL A 121 -15.83 -9.27 -20.13
N LEU A 122 -16.00 -9.76 -21.36
CA LEU A 122 -16.92 -10.84 -21.79
C LEU A 122 -18.43 -10.52 -21.78
N THR A 123 -18.95 -9.96 -20.68
CA THR A 123 -20.40 -9.79 -20.46
C THR A 123 -20.77 -8.30 -20.39
N ASN A 124 -22.07 -7.99 -20.36
CA ASN A 124 -22.57 -6.62 -20.20
C ASN A 124 -22.04 -5.62 -21.25
N LYS A 125 -21.82 -6.10 -22.49
CA LYS A 125 -21.22 -5.34 -23.61
C LYS A 125 -19.75 -4.94 -23.40
N ASN A 126 -19.09 -5.49 -22.38
CA ASN A 126 -17.66 -5.32 -22.20
C ASN A 126 -16.91 -6.08 -23.30
N PRO A 127 -15.78 -5.54 -23.80
CA PRO A 127 -14.99 -6.21 -24.82
C PRO A 127 -14.32 -7.48 -24.26
N ALA A 128 -13.82 -8.31 -25.16
CA ALA A 128 -12.94 -9.43 -24.80
C ALA A 128 -11.46 -9.03 -24.82
N THR A 129 -11.18 -7.73 -24.70
CA THR A 129 -9.83 -7.14 -24.74
C THR A 129 -9.60 -6.26 -23.52
N ALA A 130 -8.41 -6.27 -22.94
CA ALA A 130 -8.04 -5.38 -21.84
C ALA A 130 -6.65 -4.77 -22.00
N GLU A 131 -6.53 -3.48 -21.68
CA GLU A 131 -5.25 -2.75 -21.63
C GLU A 131 -4.87 -2.51 -20.16
N VAL A 132 -4.14 -3.46 -19.59
CA VAL A 132 -3.82 -3.48 -18.17
C VAL A 132 -2.69 -2.51 -17.86
N ILE A 133 -2.94 -1.58 -16.94
CA ILE A 133 -1.92 -0.69 -16.38
C ILE A 133 -1.67 -1.05 -14.93
N LEU A 134 -0.42 -1.40 -14.60
CA LEU A 134 0.02 -1.75 -13.25
C LEU A 134 0.79 -0.61 -12.60
N ALA A 135 0.62 -0.42 -11.30
CA ALA A 135 1.41 0.50 -10.48
C ALA A 135 2.04 -0.23 -9.30
N PRO A 136 3.23 0.20 -8.84
CA PRO A 136 3.91 -0.45 -7.72
C PRO A 136 3.12 -0.28 -6.42
N GLU A 137 3.04 -1.36 -5.65
CA GLU A 137 2.68 -1.30 -4.23
C GLU A 137 3.95 -0.99 -3.41
N PRO A 138 3.83 -0.21 -2.31
CA PRO A 138 4.92 -0.07 -1.35
C PRO A 138 5.38 -1.43 -0.81
N THR A 139 6.68 -1.70 -0.84
CA THR A 139 7.26 -2.92 -0.26
C THR A 139 7.10 -2.94 1.26
N PRO A 140 7.24 -4.10 1.93
CA PRO A 140 7.26 -4.15 3.38
C PRO A 140 8.30 -3.20 4.00
N ALA A 141 9.49 -3.10 3.42
CA ALA A 141 10.55 -2.17 3.83
C ALA A 141 10.13 -0.70 3.71
N GLU A 142 9.52 -0.31 2.58
CA GLU A 142 9.01 1.05 2.38
C GLU A 142 7.89 1.38 3.37
N LYS A 143 6.95 0.46 3.58
CA LYS A 143 5.87 0.62 4.57
C LYS A 143 6.45 0.83 5.97
N LEU A 144 7.39 -0.02 6.39
CA LEU A 144 8.03 0.07 7.71
C LEU A 144 8.78 1.41 7.86
N PHE A 145 9.49 1.85 6.83
CA PHE A 145 10.24 3.10 6.87
C PHE A 145 9.33 4.33 6.86
N GLU A 146 8.18 4.30 6.19
CA GLU A 146 7.16 5.34 6.29
C GLU A 146 6.62 5.47 7.72
N GLU A 147 6.38 4.36 8.40
CA GLU A 147 5.94 4.39 9.80
C GLU A 147 7.05 4.94 10.72
N TYR A 148 8.31 4.57 10.49
CA TYR A 148 9.45 5.18 11.18
C TYR A 148 9.50 6.71 10.98
N LYS A 149 9.33 7.19 9.75
CA LYS A 149 9.32 8.64 9.46
C LYS A 149 8.20 9.36 10.21
N LYS A 150 7.01 8.75 10.29
CA LYS A 150 5.90 9.29 11.09
C LYS A 150 6.26 9.34 12.58
N ALA A 151 6.83 8.27 13.13
CA ALA A 151 7.28 8.25 14.52
C ALA A 151 8.34 9.34 14.80
N ALA A 152 9.31 9.50 13.89
CA ALA A 152 10.33 10.54 13.98
C ALA A 152 9.71 11.96 13.94
N ALA A 153 8.74 12.20 13.07
CA ALA A 153 8.03 13.48 12.98
C ALA A 153 7.19 13.81 14.23
N GLN A 154 6.71 12.79 14.93
CA GLN A 154 5.91 12.94 16.16
C GLN A 154 6.75 13.23 17.41
N THR A 155 8.09 13.15 17.32
CA THR A 155 8.97 13.39 18.48
C THR A 155 8.81 14.79 19.09
N GLY A 156 8.41 15.79 18.31
CA GLY A 156 8.11 17.15 18.80
C GLY A 156 6.96 17.23 19.82
N ASN A 157 6.12 16.19 19.90
CA ASN A 157 5.01 16.11 20.85
C ASN A 157 5.37 15.30 22.12
N LEU A 158 6.61 14.79 22.19
CA LEU A 158 7.05 13.88 23.26
C LEU A 158 7.93 14.61 24.28
N LYS A 159 8.02 14.06 25.48
CA LYS A 159 8.90 14.59 26.50
C LYS A 159 10.35 14.26 26.16
N GLN A 160 11.14 15.28 25.89
CA GLN A 160 12.57 15.15 25.61
C GLN A 160 13.38 15.06 26.90
N ILE A 161 14.36 14.18 26.89
CA ILE A 161 15.46 14.07 27.87
C ILE A 161 16.77 14.04 27.07
N SER A 162 17.89 14.41 27.69
CA SER A 162 19.17 14.44 26.99
C SER A 162 20.34 14.20 27.93
N GLY A 163 21.49 13.88 27.34
CA GLY A 163 22.73 13.67 28.06
C GLY A 163 23.93 13.74 27.14
N LYS A 164 25.11 13.56 27.73
CA LYS A 164 26.39 13.52 27.03
C LYS A 164 27.36 12.62 27.77
N TYR A 165 28.26 12.00 27.03
CA TYR A 165 29.42 11.30 27.56
C TYR A 165 30.57 11.43 26.57
N SER A 166 31.80 11.41 27.06
CA SER A 166 33.00 11.57 26.23
C SER A 166 34.18 10.88 26.90
N ASN A 167 35.18 10.52 26.10
CA ASN A 167 36.49 10.06 26.54
C ASN A 167 37.57 10.66 25.62
N ASP A 168 38.81 10.19 25.74
CA ASP A 168 39.93 10.70 24.95
C ASP A 168 39.83 10.44 23.44
N ASN A 169 38.91 9.56 23.01
CA ASN A 169 38.76 9.14 21.61
C ASN A 169 37.53 9.75 20.92
N PHE A 170 36.47 10.07 21.68
CA PHE A 170 35.23 10.58 21.12
C PHE A 170 34.37 11.35 22.13
N GLY A 171 33.45 12.15 21.61
CA GLY A 171 32.35 12.73 22.37
C GLY A 171 31.00 12.37 21.78
N THR A 172 30.07 11.93 22.63
CA THR A 172 28.68 11.62 22.27
C THR A 172 27.71 12.55 22.99
N ALA A 173 26.86 13.22 22.23
CA ALA A 173 25.68 13.92 22.72
C ALA A 173 24.43 13.14 22.28
N TRP A 174 23.46 12.98 23.18
CA TRP A 174 22.23 12.26 22.86
C TRP A 174 20.99 12.97 23.40
N ASP A 175 19.88 12.76 22.72
CA ASP A 175 18.55 13.02 23.26
C ASP A 175 17.62 11.84 23.03
N ALA A 176 16.64 11.72 23.91
CA ALA A 176 15.61 10.70 23.83
C ALA A 176 14.24 11.32 24.06
N PHE A 177 13.24 10.74 23.41
CA PHE A 177 11.87 11.20 23.41
C PHE A 177 11.01 10.13 24.06
N THR A 178 10.31 10.52 25.12
CA THR A 178 9.59 9.60 25.99
C THR A 178 8.08 9.87 25.96
N SER A 179 7.32 8.80 26.11
CA SER A 179 5.87 8.83 26.33
C SER A 179 5.53 7.85 27.44
N ASN A 180 4.75 8.28 28.43
CA ASN A 180 4.37 7.47 29.60
C ASN A 180 5.55 6.80 30.30
N GLY A 181 6.69 7.50 30.41
CA GLY A 181 7.91 6.99 31.02
C GLY A 181 8.67 5.94 30.19
N LYS A 182 8.26 5.68 28.95
CA LYS A 182 8.93 4.78 28.01
C LYS A 182 9.62 5.57 26.91
N VAL A 183 10.85 5.20 26.59
CA VAL A 183 11.58 5.76 25.44
C VAL A 183 10.93 5.29 24.13
N LYS A 184 10.69 6.22 23.22
CA LYS A 184 10.10 5.98 21.89
C LYS A 184 11.05 6.28 20.76
N PHE A 185 11.97 7.22 20.98
CA PHE A 185 12.96 7.60 19.99
C PHE A 185 14.24 8.07 20.67
N VAL A 186 15.41 7.77 20.10
CA VAL A 186 16.72 8.26 20.54
C VAL A 186 17.46 8.83 19.34
N ARG A 187 18.17 9.95 19.54
CA ARG A 187 19.19 10.44 18.62
C ARG A 187 20.51 10.53 19.35
N GLU A 188 21.56 9.99 18.75
CA GLU A 188 22.92 10.08 19.26
C GLU A 188 23.80 10.66 18.18
N VAL A 189 24.66 11.60 18.58
CA VAL A 189 25.67 12.19 17.72
C VAL A 189 27.01 11.94 18.38
N THR A 190 27.85 11.16 17.72
CA THR A 190 29.22 10.86 18.16
C THR A 190 30.20 11.49 17.18
N ASP A 191 31.03 12.39 17.69
CA ASP A 191 32.17 12.94 16.98
C ASP A 191 33.43 12.21 17.47
N ALA A 192 34.09 11.48 16.58
CA ALA A 192 35.39 10.89 16.86
C ALA A 192 36.48 11.97 16.78
N TYR A 193 37.51 11.84 17.60
CA TYR A 193 38.65 12.76 17.64
C TYR A 193 39.82 12.29 16.75
N ASP A 194 39.62 11.17 16.05
CA ASP A 194 40.47 10.66 14.98
C ASP A 194 39.82 10.93 13.61
N ASP A 195 40.37 10.29 12.57
CA ASP A 195 39.90 10.46 11.19
C ASP A 195 38.57 9.72 10.88
N SER A 196 37.94 9.07 11.86
CA SER A 196 36.69 8.33 11.68
C SER A 196 35.47 9.24 11.47
N GLY A 197 35.59 10.52 11.80
CA GLY A 197 34.55 11.52 11.56
C GLY A 197 33.37 11.42 12.53
N ARG A 198 32.18 11.72 12.03
CA ARG A 198 30.95 11.82 12.82
C ARG A 198 29.99 10.70 12.47
N THR A 199 29.44 10.06 13.50
CA THR A 199 28.34 9.09 13.38
C THR A 199 27.10 9.63 14.07
N THR A 200 25.95 9.61 13.39
CA THR A 200 24.65 9.95 13.95
C THR A 200 23.73 8.75 13.91
N TYR A 201 23.20 8.32 15.06
CA TYR A 201 22.14 7.33 15.14
C TYR A 201 20.79 8.02 15.37
N LYS A 202 19.75 7.52 14.70
CA LYS A 202 18.34 7.87 14.91
C LYS A 202 17.59 6.57 15.06
N ILE A 203 17.01 6.34 16.23
CA ILE A 203 16.57 5.02 16.67
C ILE A 203 15.13 5.14 17.13
N ALA A 204 14.21 4.44 16.46
CA ALA A 204 12.84 4.29 16.93
C ALA A 204 12.69 2.97 17.70
N TYR A 205 11.87 3.00 18.74
CA TYR A 205 11.56 1.84 19.58
C TYR A 205 10.06 1.53 19.53
N LYS A 206 9.75 0.24 19.37
CA LYS A 206 8.40 -0.31 19.39
C LYS A 206 8.41 -1.49 20.36
N ASP A 207 7.39 -1.58 21.22
CA ASP A 207 7.28 -2.63 22.25
C ASP A 207 8.56 -2.82 23.10
N ASP A 208 9.17 -1.69 23.49
CA ASP A 208 10.41 -1.61 24.28
C ASP A 208 11.63 -2.29 23.62
N LYS A 209 11.63 -2.44 22.30
CA LYS A 209 12.73 -3.01 21.51
C LYS A 209 13.15 -2.08 20.36
N PRO A 210 14.41 -2.13 19.89
CA PRO A 210 14.81 -1.45 18.67
C PRO A 210 13.94 -1.87 17.49
N TRP A 211 13.37 -0.89 16.78
CA TRP A 211 12.43 -1.15 15.68
C TRP A 211 13.00 -0.73 14.33
N VAL A 212 13.40 0.53 14.19
CA VAL A 212 14.08 1.04 12.99
C VAL A 212 15.25 1.92 13.42
N ILE A 213 16.40 1.69 12.80
CA ILE A 213 17.67 2.35 13.11
C ILE A 213 18.19 2.98 11.83
N VAL A 214 18.46 4.27 11.87
CA VAL A 214 19.14 5.02 10.81
C VAL A 214 20.47 5.50 11.34
N ARG A 215 21.56 5.08 10.69
CA ARG A 215 22.92 5.53 10.99
C ARG A 215 23.45 6.35 9.83
N GLU A 216 23.85 7.59 10.10
CA GLU A 216 24.47 8.50 9.15
C GLU A 216 25.94 8.69 9.52
N THR A 217 26.85 8.63 8.54
CA THR A 217 28.28 8.89 8.75
C THR A 217 28.73 10.09 7.92
N SER A 218 29.53 10.97 8.51
CA SER A 218 30.09 12.17 7.90
C SER A 218 31.60 12.23 8.14
N PRO A 219 32.39 12.88 7.25
CA PRO A 219 33.81 13.10 7.46
C PRO A 219 34.06 14.01 8.68
N VAL A 220 35.29 13.96 9.20
CA VAL A 220 35.77 14.91 10.22
C VAL A 220 35.53 16.36 9.77
N GLY A 221 34.96 17.18 10.66
CA GLY A 221 34.73 18.60 10.40
C GLY A 221 33.61 18.91 9.41
N SER A 222 32.87 17.91 8.91
CA SER A 222 31.78 18.10 7.93
C SER A 222 30.44 17.60 8.46
N ARG A 223 29.35 18.23 8.00
CA ARG A 223 27.97 17.82 8.26
C ARG A 223 27.34 17.09 7.06
N THR A 224 28.08 16.94 5.97
CA THR A 224 27.61 16.23 4.78
C THR A 224 27.62 14.73 5.05
N VAL A 225 26.48 14.08 4.87
CA VAL A 225 26.35 12.62 5.04
C VAL A 225 26.99 11.93 3.85
N LEU A 226 27.99 11.07 4.11
CA LEU A 226 28.63 10.22 3.10
C LEU A 226 27.91 8.89 2.91
N ALA A 227 27.35 8.35 4.00
CA ALA A 227 26.60 7.11 3.95
C ALA A 227 25.44 7.14 4.95
N THR A 228 24.32 6.54 4.54
CA THR A 228 23.16 6.27 5.39
C THR A 228 22.93 4.76 5.42
N THR A 229 22.98 4.15 6.60
CA THR A 229 22.61 2.74 6.81
C THR A 229 21.27 2.68 7.52
N LYS A 230 20.29 1.97 6.95
CA LYS A 230 18.96 1.75 7.50
C LYS A 230 18.79 0.26 7.79
N VAL A 231 18.42 -0.07 9.02
CA VAL A 231 17.96 -1.42 9.38
C VAL A 231 16.66 -1.35 10.16
N GLY A 232 15.82 -2.36 10.02
CA GLY A 232 14.52 -2.36 10.68
C GLY A 232 13.86 -3.72 10.69
N TRP A 233 13.07 -3.98 11.73
CA TRP A 233 12.46 -5.28 11.98
C TRP A 233 10.94 -5.22 11.92
N GLY A 234 10.34 -6.27 11.36
CA GLY A 234 8.89 -6.51 11.43
C GLY A 234 8.44 -6.88 12.83
N ASP A 235 7.12 -6.93 13.05
CA ASP A 235 6.52 -7.28 14.35
C ASP A 235 6.84 -8.73 14.78
N ASP A 236 7.17 -9.60 13.81
CA ASP A 236 7.62 -10.97 14.01
C ASP A 236 9.13 -11.08 14.32
N GLY A 237 9.86 -9.96 14.31
CA GLY A 237 11.31 -9.91 14.52
C GLY A 237 12.15 -10.24 13.29
N SER A 238 11.54 -10.42 12.11
CA SER A 238 12.26 -10.56 10.84
C SER A 238 12.96 -9.25 10.46
N LEU A 239 14.16 -9.32 9.87
CA LEU A 239 14.84 -8.15 9.32
C LEU A 239 14.15 -7.77 7.99
N VAL A 240 13.59 -6.57 7.92
CA VAL A 240 12.77 -6.11 6.78
C VAL A 240 13.44 -4.96 6.05
N ILE A 241 14.11 -4.04 6.75
CA ILE A 241 14.95 -3.01 6.13
C ILE A 241 16.41 -3.42 6.33
N HIS A 242 17.20 -3.41 5.26
CA HIS A 242 18.62 -3.75 5.27
C HIS A 242 19.38 -3.00 4.16
N GLU A 243 19.30 -1.68 4.15
CA GLU A 243 19.82 -0.85 3.05
C GLU A 243 20.96 0.07 3.51
N LYS A 244 22.01 0.17 2.70
CA LYS A 244 23.08 1.15 2.84
C LYS A 244 23.20 1.97 1.57
N ASP A 245 22.94 3.26 1.70
CA ASP A 245 23.13 4.27 0.66
C ASP A 245 24.48 4.95 0.88
N ALA A 246 25.41 4.81 -0.06
CA ALA A 246 26.73 5.46 -0.02
C ALA A 246 27.19 5.79 -1.44
N ASN A 247 27.77 6.98 -1.64
CA ASN A 247 28.30 7.41 -2.95
C ASN A 247 27.30 7.28 -4.12
N GLY A 248 26.01 7.53 -3.87
CA GLY A 248 24.94 7.42 -4.87
C GLY A 248 24.54 5.98 -5.23
N GLN A 249 25.03 4.98 -4.49
CA GLN A 249 24.69 3.57 -4.67
C GLN A 249 23.98 3.03 -3.42
N THR A 250 22.97 2.20 -3.64
CA THR A 250 22.29 1.43 -2.59
C THR A 250 22.82 0.00 -2.62
N SER A 251 23.10 -0.54 -1.44
CA SER A 251 23.63 -1.90 -1.23
C SER A 251 22.97 -2.54 -0.02
N ASP A 252 23.02 -3.86 0.09
CA ASP A 252 22.49 -4.57 1.25
C ASP A 252 23.37 -4.42 2.49
N VAL A 253 22.74 -4.43 3.65
CA VAL A 253 23.39 -4.50 4.96
C VAL A 253 23.51 -5.96 5.38
N SER A 254 24.70 -6.38 5.82
CA SER A 254 24.92 -7.75 6.28
C SER A 254 24.16 -8.05 7.58
N ASP A 255 23.80 -9.31 7.81
CA ASP A 255 23.18 -9.74 9.08
C ASP A 255 24.03 -9.39 10.31
N ALA A 256 25.36 -9.45 10.17
CA ALA A 256 26.30 -9.11 11.23
C ALA A 256 26.22 -7.61 11.56
N ASP A 257 26.21 -6.75 10.55
CA ASP A 257 26.09 -5.31 10.72
C ASP A 257 24.71 -4.91 11.28
N ALA A 258 23.64 -5.55 10.79
CA ALA A 258 22.29 -5.33 11.31
C ALA A 258 22.18 -5.70 12.80
N LYS A 259 22.76 -6.85 13.20
CA LYS A 259 22.84 -7.26 14.61
C LYS A 259 23.69 -6.30 15.44
N ALA A 260 24.81 -5.81 14.92
CA ALA A 260 25.64 -4.84 15.61
C ALA A 260 24.88 -3.51 15.86
N MET A 261 24.13 -3.03 14.86
CA MET A 261 23.27 -1.86 15.01
C MET A 261 22.14 -2.12 16.02
N GLN A 262 21.54 -3.30 16.01
CA GLN A 262 20.51 -3.69 16.99
C GLN A 262 21.06 -3.70 18.42
N ALA A 263 22.26 -4.25 18.63
CA ALA A 263 22.92 -4.28 19.92
C ALA A 263 23.26 -2.87 20.42
N HIS A 264 23.76 -2.00 19.53
CA HIS A 264 23.98 -0.58 19.82
C HIS A 264 22.69 0.11 20.26
N ALA A 265 21.60 -0.10 19.53
CA ALA A 265 20.30 0.47 19.86
C ALA A 265 19.73 -0.05 21.19
N ALA A 266 19.95 -1.32 21.53
CA ALA A 266 19.56 -1.85 22.83
C ALA A 266 20.34 -1.18 23.99
N ALA A 267 21.64 -0.93 23.81
CA ALA A 267 22.45 -0.21 24.80
C ALA A 267 22.00 1.26 24.93
N ALA A 268 21.75 1.94 23.81
CA ALA A 268 21.22 3.31 23.80
C ALA A 268 19.85 3.40 24.51
N LEU A 269 19.00 2.39 24.35
CA LEU A 269 17.72 2.31 25.05
C LEU A 269 17.93 2.23 26.56
N ASP A 270 18.82 1.36 27.05
CA ASP A 270 19.08 1.19 28.48
C ASP A 270 19.53 2.51 29.13
N VAL A 271 20.51 3.18 28.50
CA VAL A 271 21.00 4.49 28.94
C VAL A 271 19.87 5.52 28.97
N ALA A 272 19.12 5.67 27.88
CA ALA A 272 18.04 6.65 27.79
C ALA A 272 16.89 6.34 28.78
N GLN A 273 16.54 5.06 28.95
CA GLN A 273 15.46 4.62 29.81
C GLN A 273 15.78 4.82 31.29
N GLY A 274 17.06 4.72 31.69
CA GLY A 274 17.53 5.09 33.02
C GLY A 274 17.34 6.57 33.36
N HIS A 275 17.27 7.44 32.34
CA HIS A 275 17.00 8.87 32.48
C HIS A 275 15.52 9.25 32.28
N ALA A 276 14.68 8.29 31.88
CA ALA A 276 13.28 8.54 31.62
C ALA A 276 12.51 8.82 32.93
N PRO A 277 11.54 9.75 32.91
CA PRO A 277 10.71 10.01 34.07
C PRO A 277 9.89 8.76 34.40
N LYS A 278 9.69 8.49 35.70
CA LYS A 278 8.79 7.40 36.14
C LYS A 278 7.38 7.64 35.56
N PRO A 279 6.66 6.58 35.13
CA PRO A 279 5.29 6.71 34.69
C PRO A 279 4.46 7.39 35.78
N GLN A 280 3.70 8.43 35.41
CA GLN A 280 2.76 9.02 36.35
C GLN A 280 1.65 7.99 36.61
N THR A 281 1.71 7.36 37.79
CA THR A 281 0.62 6.51 38.27
C THR A 281 -0.50 7.44 38.71
N GLY A 282 -1.42 7.74 37.79
CA GLY A 282 -2.64 8.47 38.11
C GLY A 282 -3.61 7.59 38.89
N ALA A 283 -3.33 7.33 40.17
CA ALA A 283 -4.39 7.20 41.14
C ALA A 283 -4.75 8.65 41.55
N GLN A 284 -5.86 9.17 41.03
CA GLN A 284 -6.55 10.26 41.72
C GLN A 284 -6.99 9.70 43.09
N THR A 285 -6.15 9.84 44.11
CA THR A 285 -6.66 9.93 45.47
C THR A 285 -7.34 11.30 45.57
N ASP A 286 -8.67 11.27 45.51
CA ASP A 286 -9.53 12.32 46.07
C ASP A 286 -9.15 12.54 47.53
N GLU A 287 -8.18 13.42 47.79
CA GLU A 287 -7.90 13.90 49.14
C GLU A 287 -8.48 15.30 49.31
N LYS A 288 -9.51 15.36 50.18
CA LYS A 288 -10.11 16.53 50.85
C LYS A 288 -11.10 17.40 50.06
N ALA A 289 -12.31 16.87 49.90
CA ALA A 289 -13.51 17.66 50.17
C ALA A 289 -13.56 18.00 51.68
N LYS A 290 -13.17 19.22 52.04
CA LYS A 290 -13.36 19.80 53.37
C LYS A 290 -14.85 20.11 53.56
N PRO A 291 -15.56 19.59 54.58
CA PRO A 291 -16.94 20.00 54.80
C PRO A 291 -16.98 21.43 55.34
N ALA A 292 -17.83 22.26 54.75
CA ALA A 292 -18.11 23.63 55.18
C ALA A 292 -18.68 23.64 56.61
N PRO A 293 -18.31 24.62 57.48
CA PRO A 293 -18.88 24.71 58.81
C PRO A 293 -20.34 25.16 58.74
N GLY A 294 -21.23 24.32 59.27
CA GLY A 294 -22.65 24.58 59.38
C GLY A 294 -22.94 25.82 60.23
N LYS A 295 -23.81 26.68 59.71
CA LYS A 295 -24.44 27.78 60.44
C LYS A 295 -25.22 27.21 61.63
N LYS A 296 -24.79 27.50 62.86
CA LYS A 296 -25.66 27.40 64.04
C LYS A 296 -26.44 28.70 64.18
N LYS A 297 -27.76 28.58 64.13
CA LYS A 297 -28.72 29.58 64.60
C LYS A 297 -28.60 29.71 66.12
N HIS A 298 -28.47 30.93 66.61
CA HIS A 298 -29.08 31.41 67.86
C HIS A 298 -29.43 32.88 67.65
#